data_AF-A0A3A4P6T1-F1
#
_entry.id   AF-A0A3A4P6T1-F1
#
_cell.length_a   1.000
_cell.length_b   1.000
_cell.length_c   1.000
_cell.angle_alpha   90.00
_cell.angle_beta   90.00
_cell.angle_gamma   90.00
#
_symmetry.space_group_name_H-M   'P 1'
#
loop_
_entity.id
_entity.type
_entity.pdbx_description
1 polymer ?
#
loop_
_entity_poly.entity_id
_entity_poly.type
_entity_poly.pdbx_seq_one_letter_code
_entity_poly.pdbx_strand_id
1 'polypeptide(L)'
;MPLTRSDLISFCCYLLSGLLSYSFCNLCQASNLQVYNATDSIAVIDVQAVYYVPYDGEPLLDWRERVDYHMRRIQKFHTREFDGQSTINYTIYPSPFIASATKLGFPQDDVNRFFWNIVNEVWQSGRLSFDPNAFPIILVFSDNNFSPAYDDWSRICRVENCLYPPPHSDCAGFVAQNGEDRPGTRCGGACSVFWPEKHMGFGLVTADGWRVPIKGTDCVVYHEGVGHAIGLPHPEPIDNSVMGLAQYVDSINKAWINNDQKLALGWKPSEINNNNLFTQFEVSHSPTKPSATDSVQIIATFPKQTKWKSIRAEIQQALREPFRQIEPVEITKHENGFQARWTIPPIGKNQSLAYRVRLTTEAGEQEEIWDYFKIRE
;
A
#
# COMPACT_ATOMS: atom_id res chain seq x y z
N MET A 1 75.90 -40.15 4.11
CA MET A 1 76.23 -40.38 2.68
C MET A 1 75.42 -41.58 2.20
N PRO A 2 74.93 -41.69 0.96
CA PRO A 2 74.54 -40.69 -0.05
C PRO A 2 73.12 -40.95 -0.65
N LEU A 3 72.79 -40.20 -1.70
CA LEU A 3 71.59 -40.12 -2.56
C LEU A 3 71.30 -41.38 -3.41
N THR A 4 70.07 -41.49 -3.98
CA THR A 4 69.71 -41.45 -5.44
C THR A 4 68.28 -42.02 -5.69
N ARG A 5 67.33 -41.32 -6.36
CA ARG A 5 66.98 -41.28 -7.83
C ARG A 5 66.78 -42.69 -8.44
N SER A 6 65.82 -43.01 -9.30
CA SER A 6 64.82 -42.32 -10.16
C SER A 6 63.95 -43.42 -10.82
N ASP A 7 62.72 -43.16 -11.31
CA ASP A 7 62.30 -43.19 -12.75
C ASP A 7 60.87 -43.79 -12.82
N LEU A 8 59.92 -43.56 -13.75
CA LEU A 8 59.77 -42.80 -15.01
C LEU A 8 58.28 -42.88 -15.48
N ILE A 9 57.96 -42.17 -16.58
CA ILE A 9 56.75 -42.21 -17.48
C ILE A 9 55.62 -41.22 -17.08
N SER A 10 55.32 -40.07 -17.73
CA SER A 10 55.41 -39.50 -19.09
C SER A 10 54.30 -39.92 -20.09
N PHE A 11 53.35 -39.00 -20.37
CA PHE A 11 53.07 -38.36 -21.69
C PHE A 11 51.57 -38.02 -21.99
N CYS A 12 51.42 -36.87 -22.67
CA CYS A 12 50.29 -36.29 -23.44
C CYS A 12 49.14 -35.56 -22.71
N CYS A 13 48.54 -34.47 -23.22
CA CYS A 13 48.96 -33.22 -23.89
C CYS A 13 47.67 -32.52 -24.39
N TYR A 14 47.54 -31.22 -24.09
CA TYR A 14 46.84 -30.15 -24.81
C TYR A 14 45.30 -29.98 -24.83
N LEU A 15 44.95 -28.70 -24.57
CA LEU A 15 43.85 -27.87 -25.08
C LEU A 15 42.44 -28.03 -24.47
N LEU A 16 42.10 -27.14 -23.53
CA LEU A 16 40.99 -26.21 -23.75
C LEU A 16 41.09 -24.98 -22.84
N SER A 17 41.28 -23.85 -23.51
CA SER A 17 41.12 -22.48 -23.06
C SER A 17 39.71 -22.19 -22.57
N GLY A 18 39.61 -21.33 -21.56
CA GLY A 18 38.45 -20.48 -21.35
C GLY A 18 37.45 -21.00 -20.34
N LEU A 19 37.50 -20.42 -19.14
CA LEU A 19 36.36 -19.79 -18.47
C LEU A 19 36.93 -19.08 -17.24
N LEU A 20 37.33 -17.82 -17.46
CA LEU A 20 37.44 -16.84 -16.40
C LEU A 20 36.08 -16.81 -15.69
N SER A 21 36.03 -17.39 -14.50
CA SER A 21 34.94 -17.20 -13.56
C SER A 21 34.89 -15.72 -13.18
N TYR A 22 34.19 -14.94 -14.00
CA TYR A 22 33.55 -13.70 -13.57
C TYR A 22 32.52 -14.10 -12.52
N SER A 23 32.98 -14.33 -11.29
CA SER A 23 32.15 -14.11 -10.13
C SER A 23 31.80 -12.63 -10.18
N PHE A 24 30.61 -12.34 -10.71
CA PHE A 24 29.90 -11.11 -10.41
C PHE A 24 29.66 -11.10 -8.90
N CYS A 25 30.68 -10.75 -8.15
CA CYS A 25 30.53 -10.06 -6.89
C CYS A 25 29.94 -8.71 -7.29
N ASN A 26 28.62 -8.68 -7.52
CA ASN A 26 27.89 -7.43 -7.57
C ASN A 26 28.14 -6.80 -6.22
N LEU A 27 29.02 -5.81 -6.26
CA LEU A 27 29.41 -5.03 -5.11
C LEU A 27 28.14 -4.67 -4.36
N CYS A 28 28.14 -5.02 -3.09
CA CYS A 28 27.40 -4.34 -2.05
C CYS A 28 27.90 -2.88 -2.06
N GLN A 29 27.56 -2.11 -3.10
CA GLN A 29 27.55 -0.67 -2.98
C GLN A 29 26.45 -0.42 -1.96
N ALA A 30 26.86 -0.12 -0.73
CA ALA A 30 25.97 0.46 0.26
C ALA A 30 25.15 1.54 -0.47
N SER A 31 23.83 1.34 -0.57
CA SER A 31 23.00 2.32 -1.25
C SER A 31 23.11 3.60 -0.42
N ASN A 32 23.47 4.70 -1.08
CA ASN A 32 23.55 6.00 -0.42
C ASN A 32 22.15 6.60 -0.22
N LEU A 33 21.13 5.73 -0.13
CA LEU A 33 19.76 6.17 0.03
C LEU A 33 19.57 6.70 1.45
N GLN A 34 19.13 7.94 1.54
CA GLN A 34 18.95 8.68 2.78
C GLN A 34 17.58 9.34 2.82
N VAL A 35 17.09 9.60 4.03
CA VAL A 35 15.93 10.47 4.27
C VAL A 35 16.15 11.82 3.58
N TYR A 36 15.09 12.39 3.03
CA TYR A 36 15.16 13.65 2.30
C TYR A 36 15.77 14.76 3.16
N ASN A 37 16.86 15.37 2.69
CA ASN A 37 17.62 16.40 3.41
C ASN A 37 18.15 15.98 4.80
N ALA A 38 18.34 14.68 5.05
CA ALA A 38 18.94 14.16 6.28
C ALA A 38 19.96 13.04 5.97
N THR A 39 20.65 12.55 7.00
CA THR A 39 21.74 11.57 6.84
C THR A 39 21.32 10.14 7.13
N ASP A 40 20.12 9.95 7.66
CA ASP A 40 19.56 8.65 8.04
C ASP A 40 19.40 7.77 6.80
N SER A 41 20.02 6.59 6.80
CA SER A 41 19.91 5.68 5.65
C SER A 41 18.52 5.08 5.58
N ILE A 42 17.93 5.06 4.39
CA ILE A 42 16.65 4.38 4.10
C ILE A 42 16.85 3.14 3.22
N ALA A 43 18.07 2.61 3.10
CA ALA A 43 18.33 1.40 2.33
C ALA A 43 17.44 0.21 2.76
N VAL A 44 17.18 0.12 4.07
CA VAL A 44 16.19 -0.77 4.66
C VAL A 44 15.34 0.07 5.60
N ILE A 45 14.02 -0.01 5.45
CA ILE A 45 13.04 0.65 6.31
C ILE A 45 12.34 -0.44 7.12
N ASP A 46 12.23 -0.27 8.44
CA ASP A 46 11.45 -1.16 9.30
C ASP A 46 10.18 -0.44 9.79
N VAL A 47 9.04 -0.87 9.27
CA VAL A 47 7.72 -0.30 9.58
C VAL A 47 7.01 -1.15 10.63
N GLN A 48 6.73 -0.55 11.78
CA GLN A 48 5.85 -1.12 12.79
C GLN A 48 4.42 -0.61 12.55
N ALA A 49 3.60 -1.46 11.93
CA ALA A 49 2.21 -1.17 11.59
C ALA A 49 1.27 -1.50 12.76
N VAL A 50 0.51 -0.51 13.21
CA VAL A 50 -0.36 -0.62 14.41
C VAL A 50 -1.79 -0.29 14.04
N TYR A 51 -2.72 -1.23 14.25
CA TYR A 51 -4.15 -0.95 14.18
C TYR A 51 -4.62 -0.33 15.49
N TYR A 52 -5.10 0.91 15.45
CA TYR A 52 -5.45 1.71 16.63
C TYR A 52 -6.95 1.94 16.71
N VAL A 53 -7.55 1.56 17.84
CA VAL A 53 -9.01 1.51 18.04
C VAL A 53 -9.39 2.37 19.24
N PRO A 54 -10.40 3.25 19.14
CA PRO A 54 -10.94 3.99 20.30
C PRO A 54 -11.32 3.06 21.46
N TYR A 55 -11.28 3.56 22.70
CA TYR A 55 -11.60 2.78 23.91
C TYR A 55 -12.99 2.11 23.86
N ASP A 56 -13.97 2.82 23.31
CA ASP A 56 -15.35 2.40 23.11
C ASP A 56 -15.61 1.80 21.71
N GLY A 57 -14.55 1.58 20.94
CA GLY A 57 -14.60 1.02 19.60
C GLY A 57 -14.50 -0.50 19.59
N GLU A 58 -15.20 -1.12 18.64
CA GLU A 58 -15.03 -2.53 18.33
C GLU A 58 -14.08 -2.71 17.13
N PRO A 59 -12.98 -3.47 17.27
CA PRO A 59 -12.10 -3.80 16.16
C PRO A 59 -12.86 -4.41 14.96
N LEU A 60 -12.40 -4.14 13.74
CA LEU A 60 -12.88 -4.84 12.53
C LEU A 60 -12.49 -6.32 12.59
N LEU A 61 -13.35 -7.23 12.13
CA LEU A 61 -13.05 -8.67 12.17
C LEU A 61 -11.84 -9.06 11.30
N ASP A 62 -11.66 -8.38 10.17
CA ASP A 62 -10.62 -8.64 9.18
C ASP A 62 -9.52 -7.57 9.17
N TRP A 63 -9.37 -6.81 10.28
CA TRP A 63 -8.42 -5.70 10.39
C TRP A 63 -7.00 -6.08 9.97
N ARG A 64 -6.55 -7.28 10.37
CA ARG A 64 -5.19 -7.74 10.11
C ARG A 64 -4.97 -8.03 8.63
N GLU A 65 -5.98 -8.58 7.95
CA GLU A 65 -5.93 -8.81 6.51
C GLU A 65 -5.89 -7.49 5.73
N ARG A 66 -6.65 -6.48 6.17
CA ARG A 66 -6.64 -5.12 5.58
C ARG A 66 -5.30 -4.42 5.74
N VAL A 67 -4.75 -4.42 6.95
CA VAL A 67 -3.43 -3.83 7.21
C VAL A 67 -2.36 -4.55 6.40
N ASP A 68 -2.36 -5.88 6.42
CA ASP A 68 -1.39 -6.69 5.66
C ASP A 68 -1.51 -6.49 4.14
N TYR A 69 -2.74 -6.34 3.63
CA TYR A 69 -2.98 -5.97 2.23
C TYR A 69 -2.26 -4.66 1.89
N HIS A 70 -2.52 -3.59 2.64
CA HIS A 70 -1.88 -2.28 2.40
C HIS A 70 -0.36 -2.36 2.54
N MET A 71 0.15 -3.01 3.59
CA MET A 71 1.59 -3.16 3.82
C MET A 71 2.31 -3.89 2.68
N ARG A 72 1.74 -4.99 2.17
CA ARG A 72 2.30 -5.68 0.99
C ARG A 72 2.30 -4.80 -0.25
N ARG A 73 1.23 -4.04 -0.46
CA ARG A 73 1.10 -3.13 -1.62
C ARG A 73 2.17 -2.05 -1.60
N ILE A 74 2.34 -1.38 -0.45
CA ILE A 74 3.34 -0.32 -0.32
C ILE A 74 4.79 -0.86 -0.35
N GLN A 75 5.03 -2.06 0.17
CA GLN A 75 6.34 -2.73 0.08
C GLN A 75 6.74 -3.02 -1.37
N LYS A 76 5.82 -3.58 -2.17
CA LYS A 76 6.06 -3.87 -3.60
C LYS A 76 6.24 -2.58 -4.40
N PHE A 77 5.41 -1.58 -4.14
CA PHE A 77 5.55 -0.25 -4.75
C PHE A 77 6.92 0.36 -4.45
N HIS A 78 7.31 0.43 -3.17
CA HIS A 78 8.58 1.02 -2.75
C HIS A 78 9.77 0.31 -3.42
N THR A 79 9.79 -1.02 -3.33
CA THR A 79 10.86 -1.84 -3.96
C THR A 79 10.95 -1.56 -5.45
N ARG A 80 9.82 -1.43 -6.15
CA ARG A 80 9.80 -1.09 -7.59
C ARG A 80 10.34 0.31 -7.84
N GLU A 81 9.88 1.32 -7.11
CA GLU A 81 10.25 2.73 -7.35
C GLU A 81 11.74 3.00 -7.16
N PHE A 82 12.39 2.25 -6.27
CA PHE A 82 13.82 2.35 -6.01
C PHE A 82 14.65 1.23 -6.65
N ASP A 83 14.03 0.40 -7.50
CA ASP A 83 14.68 -0.75 -8.16
C ASP A 83 15.48 -1.63 -7.19
N GLY A 84 14.87 -1.94 -6.04
CA GLY A 84 15.46 -2.75 -4.98
C GLY A 84 16.62 -2.11 -4.19
N GLN A 85 17.03 -0.87 -4.51
CA GLN A 85 18.07 -0.16 -3.74
C GLN A 85 17.59 0.24 -2.35
N SER A 86 16.28 0.37 -2.17
CA SER A 86 15.60 0.52 -0.89
C SER A 86 14.46 -0.48 -0.78
N THR A 87 14.29 -1.03 0.43
CA THR A 87 13.28 -2.03 0.73
C THR A 87 12.54 -1.70 2.02
N ILE A 88 11.26 -2.07 2.08
CA ILE A 88 10.45 -1.98 3.29
C ILE A 88 10.34 -3.38 3.90
N ASN A 89 10.71 -3.52 5.16
CA ASN A 89 10.28 -4.60 6.03
C ASN A 89 9.15 -4.07 6.90
N TYR A 90 8.17 -4.93 7.22
CA TYR A 90 7.09 -4.52 8.11
C TYR A 90 6.72 -5.60 9.11
N THR A 91 6.34 -5.16 10.30
CA THR A 91 5.75 -5.98 11.35
C THR A 91 4.40 -5.41 11.71
N ILE A 92 3.36 -6.23 11.68
CA ILE A 92 2.03 -5.85 12.16
C ILE A 92 1.95 -6.18 13.64
N TYR A 93 1.70 -5.17 14.48
CA TYR A 93 1.50 -5.35 15.90
C TYR A 93 0.38 -6.38 16.16
N PRO A 94 0.57 -7.38 17.04
CA PRO A 94 -0.21 -8.62 17.01
C PRO A 94 -1.69 -8.47 17.42
N SER A 95 -2.05 -7.41 18.12
CA SER A 95 -3.41 -7.13 18.58
C SER A 95 -3.79 -5.68 18.31
N PRO A 96 -5.08 -5.35 18.16
CA PRO A 96 -5.51 -3.95 18.13
C PRO A 96 -4.97 -3.18 19.34
N PHE A 97 -4.42 -1.99 19.09
CA PHE A 97 -4.02 -1.05 20.12
C PHE A 97 -5.25 -0.28 20.58
N ILE A 98 -5.70 -0.55 21.80
CA ILE A 98 -6.87 0.14 22.37
C ILE A 98 -6.42 1.47 22.95
N ALA A 99 -6.98 2.55 22.40
CA ALA A 99 -6.77 3.92 22.83
C ALA A 99 -7.24 4.14 24.28
N SER A 100 -6.62 5.11 24.95
CA SER A 100 -7.13 5.66 26.21
C SER A 100 -8.38 6.51 26.04
N ALA A 101 -8.59 7.09 24.84
CA ALA A 101 -9.72 7.95 24.53
C ALA A 101 -10.87 7.19 23.83
N THR A 102 -12.11 7.57 24.16
CA THR A 102 -13.30 7.21 23.37
C THR A 102 -13.32 7.93 22.02
N LYS A 103 -14.16 7.50 21.08
CA LYS A 103 -14.27 8.10 19.74
C LYS A 103 -14.51 9.62 19.76
N LEU A 104 -15.32 10.11 20.71
CA LEU A 104 -15.61 11.54 20.87
C LEU A 104 -14.56 12.30 21.71
N GLY A 105 -13.60 11.59 22.30
CA GLY A 105 -12.58 12.15 23.18
C GLY A 105 -11.32 12.63 22.46
N PHE A 106 -11.18 12.34 21.16
CA PHE A 106 -10.05 12.82 20.36
C PHE A 106 -10.15 14.32 20.07
N PRO A 107 -9.01 15.03 19.90
CA PRO A 107 -9.00 16.42 19.44
C PRO A 107 -9.73 16.58 18.11
N GLN A 108 -10.62 17.57 18.01
CA GLN A 108 -11.41 17.86 16.79
C GLN A 108 -11.18 19.27 16.25
N ASP A 109 -10.33 20.05 16.93
CA ASP A 109 -10.04 21.45 16.67
C ASP A 109 -8.77 21.65 15.84
N ASP A 110 -7.80 20.73 15.94
CA ASP A 110 -6.50 20.82 15.29
C ASP A 110 -6.01 19.43 14.83
N VAL A 111 -5.73 19.30 13.52
CA VAL A 111 -5.25 18.07 12.88
C VAL A 111 -3.90 17.63 13.44
N ASN A 112 -2.99 18.57 13.75
CA ASN A 112 -1.70 18.24 14.34
C ASN A 112 -1.87 17.70 15.75
N ARG A 113 -2.78 18.30 16.53
CA ARG A 113 -3.08 17.81 17.88
C ARG A 113 -3.70 16.43 17.84
N PHE A 114 -4.60 16.17 16.88
CA PHE A 114 -5.17 14.84 16.63
C PHE A 114 -4.08 13.82 16.26
N PHE A 115 -3.21 14.16 15.30
CA PHE A 115 -2.09 13.35 14.86
C PHE A 115 -1.17 12.96 16.03
N TRP A 116 -0.64 13.97 16.74
CA TRP A 116 0.29 13.74 17.83
C TRP A 116 -0.36 13.07 19.03
N ASN A 117 -1.66 13.23 19.27
CA ASN A 117 -2.35 12.50 20.33
C ASN A 117 -2.30 10.99 20.09
N ILE A 118 -2.61 10.54 18.87
CA ILE A 118 -2.63 9.12 18.51
C ILE A 118 -1.22 8.54 18.43
N VAL A 119 -0.33 9.20 17.67
CA VAL A 119 1.02 8.69 17.40
C VAL A 119 1.85 8.62 18.68
N ASN A 120 1.77 9.64 19.56
CA ASN A 120 2.52 9.62 20.81
C ASN A 120 2.02 8.52 21.76
N GLU A 121 0.72 8.21 21.78
CA GLU A 121 0.22 7.12 22.62
C GLU A 121 0.80 5.77 22.21
N VAL A 122 0.85 5.51 20.90
CA VAL A 122 1.47 4.29 20.35
C VAL A 122 2.96 4.26 20.64
N TRP A 123 3.69 5.33 20.34
CA TRP A 123 5.14 5.39 20.57
C TRP A 123 5.50 5.28 22.05
N GLN A 124 4.89 6.09 22.92
CA GLN A 124 5.20 6.11 24.36
C GLN A 124 4.79 4.84 25.09
N SER A 125 4.01 3.96 24.45
CA SER A 125 3.70 2.64 25.01
C SER A 125 4.94 1.77 25.24
N GLY A 126 6.03 2.01 24.50
CA GLY A 126 7.26 1.22 24.58
C GLY A 126 7.11 -0.24 24.13
N ARG A 127 6.02 -0.58 23.42
CA ARG A 127 5.69 -1.96 23.00
C ARG A 127 6.21 -2.35 21.62
N LEU A 128 6.79 -1.39 20.89
CA LEU A 128 7.32 -1.59 19.55
C LEU A 128 8.83 -1.80 19.61
N SER A 129 9.34 -2.67 18.75
CA SER A 129 10.77 -2.95 18.61
C SER A 129 11.14 -2.80 17.14
N PHE A 130 12.32 -2.25 16.87
CA PHE A 130 12.81 -2.01 15.52
C PHE A 130 14.12 -2.74 15.28
N ASP A 131 14.40 -3.08 14.02
CA ASP A 131 15.75 -3.50 13.61
C ASP A 131 16.73 -2.32 13.77
N PRO A 132 17.80 -2.45 14.57
CA PRO A 132 18.77 -1.37 14.77
C PRO A 132 19.56 -0.99 13.50
N ASN A 133 19.48 -1.79 12.43
CA ASN A 133 20.15 -1.54 11.14
C ASN A 133 19.20 -0.99 10.06
N ALA A 134 17.94 -0.69 10.41
CA ALA A 134 16.95 -0.15 9.48
C ALA A 134 16.42 1.20 9.96
N PHE A 135 15.90 1.99 9.03
CA PHE A 135 15.21 3.24 9.35
C PHE A 135 13.83 2.94 9.98
N PRO A 136 13.56 3.38 11.22
CA PRO A 136 12.33 3.02 11.90
C PRO A 136 11.16 3.93 11.49
N ILE A 137 10.01 3.33 11.21
CA ILE A 137 8.74 4.03 10.99
C ILE A 137 7.63 3.43 11.87
N ILE A 138 6.93 4.27 12.63
CA ILE A 138 5.64 3.90 13.24
C ILE A 138 4.53 4.30 12.28
N LEU A 139 3.75 3.31 11.81
CA LEU A 139 2.59 3.55 10.96
C LEU A 139 1.31 3.14 11.68
N VAL A 140 0.49 4.12 12.04
CA VAL A 140 -0.76 3.90 12.76
C VAL A 140 -1.95 3.92 11.79
N PHE A 141 -2.69 2.82 11.74
CA PHE A 141 -3.98 2.71 11.06
C PHE A 141 -5.08 2.97 12.08
N SER A 142 -5.63 4.18 12.10
CA SER A 142 -6.64 4.59 13.10
C SER A 142 -8.04 4.25 12.64
N ASP A 143 -8.86 3.72 13.55
CA ASP A 143 -10.30 3.50 13.33
C ASP A 143 -11.13 4.80 13.42
N ASN A 144 -10.50 5.90 13.83
CA ASN A 144 -11.12 7.19 13.97
C ASN A 144 -10.71 8.15 12.83
N ASN A 145 -11.63 9.02 12.46
CA ASN A 145 -11.36 10.15 11.56
C ASN A 145 -11.23 11.43 12.37
N PHE A 146 -10.46 12.39 11.86
CA PHE A 146 -10.48 13.75 12.39
C PHE A 146 -11.88 14.37 12.26
N SER A 147 -12.60 14.08 11.17
CA SER A 147 -14.00 14.46 10.98
C SER A 147 -14.96 13.29 11.22
N PRO A 148 -15.60 13.20 12.40
CA PRO A 148 -16.38 12.02 12.81
C PRO A 148 -17.76 11.91 12.15
N ALA A 149 -18.23 12.95 11.45
CA ALA A 149 -19.56 13.02 10.83
C ALA A 149 -19.72 12.16 9.56
N TYR A 150 -18.60 11.67 9.02
CA TYR A 150 -18.54 10.90 7.80
C TYR A 150 -18.61 9.39 8.09
N ASP A 151 -19.56 8.69 7.48
CA ASP A 151 -19.63 7.24 7.56
C ASP A 151 -18.76 6.61 6.48
N ASP A 152 -17.67 5.95 6.89
CA ASP A 152 -16.68 5.40 5.96
C ASP A 152 -17.28 4.44 4.93
N TRP A 153 -18.21 3.57 5.35
CA TRP A 153 -18.79 2.55 4.48
C TRP A 153 -19.78 3.13 3.49
N SER A 154 -20.81 3.85 3.96
CA SER A 154 -21.81 4.41 3.04
C SER A 154 -21.29 5.63 2.28
N ARG A 155 -20.21 6.27 2.74
CA ARG A 155 -19.72 7.54 2.19
C ARG A 155 -20.79 8.64 2.22
N ILE A 156 -21.74 8.54 3.16
CA ILE A 156 -22.83 9.51 3.38
C ILE A 156 -22.52 10.30 4.63
N CYS A 157 -22.74 11.60 4.54
CA CYS A 157 -22.76 12.43 5.73
C CYS A 157 -24.07 12.29 6.50
N ARG A 158 -23.99 11.96 7.78
CA ARG A 158 -25.18 11.62 8.58
C ARG A 158 -25.79 12.80 9.36
N VAL A 159 -25.31 14.02 9.14
CA VAL A 159 -25.81 15.25 9.81
C VAL A 159 -26.05 16.37 8.80
N GLU A 160 -27.05 17.23 9.07
CA GLU A 160 -27.40 18.43 8.26
C GLU A 160 -26.22 19.38 8.06
N ASN A 161 -25.24 19.33 8.96
CA ASN A 161 -23.97 20.04 8.87
C ASN A 161 -22.80 19.07 8.71
N CYS A 162 -22.63 18.52 7.50
CA CYS A 162 -21.34 17.96 7.08
C CYS A 162 -20.20 18.99 7.00
N LEU A 163 -20.48 20.21 7.47
CA LEU A 163 -19.50 21.22 7.74
C LEU A 163 -18.63 20.70 8.88
N TYR A 164 -17.50 20.12 8.50
CA TYR A 164 -16.28 20.79 8.90
C TYR A 164 -16.53 22.30 9.11
N PRO A 165 -16.53 22.78 10.36
CA PRO A 165 -16.66 24.21 10.57
C PRO A 165 -15.54 24.90 9.76
N PRO A 166 -15.78 26.12 9.23
CA PRO A 166 -14.72 26.90 8.62
C PRO A 166 -13.44 26.84 9.46
N PRO A 167 -12.28 26.57 8.84
CA PRO A 167 -12.01 26.66 7.41
C PRO A 167 -12.28 25.38 6.59
N HIS A 168 -12.66 24.27 7.20
CA HIS A 168 -12.58 22.96 6.56
C HIS A 168 -13.83 22.57 5.73
N SER A 169 -14.71 23.50 5.39
CA SER A 169 -16.02 23.18 4.77
C SER A 169 -15.93 22.50 3.39
N ASP A 170 -14.80 22.60 2.69
CA ASP A 170 -14.51 22.00 1.39
C ASP A 170 -13.91 20.58 1.48
N CYS A 171 -13.83 20.02 2.68
CA CYS A 171 -13.04 18.83 2.95
C CYS A 171 -13.81 17.52 2.83
N ALA A 172 -15.12 17.48 2.55
CA ALA A 172 -15.83 16.21 2.39
C ALA A 172 -15.21 15.34 1.27
N GLY A 173 -15.15 14.01 1.46
CA GLY A 173 -14.74 13.09 0.41
C GLY A 173 -15.59 13.27 -0.85
N PHE A 174 -14.98 13.17 -2.03
CA PHE A 174 -15.67 13.50 -3.30
C PHE A 174 -15.98 12.25 -4.12
N VAL A 175 -17.05 12.37 -4.91
CA VAL A 175 -17.42 11.39 -5.94
C VAL A 175 -16.95 11.96 -7.27
N ALA A 176 -16.11 11.22 -7.98
CA ALA A 176 -15.62 11.63 -9.29
C ALA A 176 -16.78 11.69 -10.31
N GLN A 177 -16.58 12.39 -11.42
CA GLN A 177 -17.62 12.55 -12.46
C GLN A 177 -18.10 11.20 -13.04
N ASN A 178 -17.23 10.19 -13.02
CA ASN A 178 -17.53 8.82 -13.44
C ASN A 178 -18.29 8.00 -12.38
N GLY A 179 -18.62 8.59 -11.22
CA GLY A 179 -19.36 7.93 -10.14
C GLY A 179 -18.51 7.21 -9.10
N GLU A 180 -17.18 7.15 -9.28
CA GLU A 180 -16.28 6.49 -8.33
C GLU A 180 -16.13 7.32 -7.04
N ASP A 181 -16.23 6.65 -5.90
CA ASP A 181 -15.77 7.22 -4.63
C ASP A 181 -14.24 7.31 -4.64
N ARG A 182 -13.71 8.40 -4.10
CA ARG A 182 -12.27 8.54 -3.87
C ARG A 182 -11.97 8.64 -2.37
N PRO A 183 -10.82 8.11 -1.93
CA PRO A 183 -10.44 8.17 -0.53
C PRO A 183 -10.15 9.59 -0.11
N GLY A 184 -10.15 9.80 1.20
CA GLY A 184 -9.74 11.07 1.78
C GLY A 184 -10.84 12.13 1.78
N THR A 185 -10.82 12.87 2.88
CA THR A 185 -11.35 14.21 2.99
C THR A 185 -10.28 15.19 2.48
N ARG A 186 -10.60 16.25 1.72
CA ARG A 186 -9.57 17.16 1.15
C ARG A 186 -8.71 17.86 2.20
N CYS A 187 -9.06 17.76 3.48
CA CYS A 187 -8.33 18.42 4.58
C CYS A 187 -7.79 17.46 5.61
N GLY A 188 -7.63 16.20 5.23
CA GLY A 188 -6.76 15.30 5.96
C GLY A 188 -7.27 14.90 7.34
N GLY A 189 -6.41 14.10 7.94
CA GLY A 189 -6.63 13.28 9.12
C GLY A 189 -5.52 12.23 9.14
N ALA A 190 -5.25 11.67 7.95
CA ALA A 190 -3.96 11.06 7.66
C ALA A 190 -2.87 12.14 7.54
N CYS A 191 -1.70 11.86 8.09
CA CYS A 191 -0.56 12.77 8.12
C CYS A 191 0.70 11.96 8.43
N SER A 192 1.85 12.42 7.95
CA SER A 192 3.14 11.85 8.32
C SER A 192 4.26 12.88 8.40
N VAL A 193 5.27 12.56 9.21
CA VAL A 193 6.43 13.41 9.44
C VAL A 193 7.68 12.56 9.69
N PHE A 194 8.82 13.02 9.18
CA PHE A 194 10.12 12.61 9.67
C PHE A 194 10.51 13.45 10.89
N TRP A 195 10.91 12.82 12.00
CA TRP A 195 11.40 13.50 13.20
C TRP A 195 12.95 13.40 13.27
N PRO A 196 13.68 14.48 12.93
CA PRO A 196 15.15 14.46 12.88
C PRO A 196 15.81 14.15 14.21
N GLU A 197 15.36 14.75 15.32
CA GLU A 197 15.96 14.54 16.64
C GLU A 197 15.78 13.11 17.16
N LYS A 198 14.89 12.33 16.54
CA LYS A 198 14.61 10.94 16.90
C LYS A 198 15.05 9.94 15.84
N HIS A 199 15.50 10.42 14.67
CA HIS A 199 15.91 9.57 13.55
C HIS A 199 14.81 8.54 13.19
N MET A 200 13.54 8.99 13.16
CA MET A 200 12.37 8.12 13.03
C MET A 200 11.27 8.79 12.22
N GLY A 201 10.57 7.99 11.42
CA GLY A 201 9.35 8.39 10.73
C GLY A 201 8.08 8.07 11.52
N PHE A 202 7.08 8.93 11.41
CA PHE A 202 5.76 8.72 11.98
C PHE A 202 4.71 8.90 10.89
N GLY A 203 3.75 7.97 10.83
CA GLY A 203 2.62 8.05 9.92
C GLY A 203 1.32 7.67 10.60
N LEU A 204 0.25 8.38 10.24
CA LEU A 204 -1.11 8.13 10.65
C LEU A 204 -1.96 8.03 9.39
N VAL A 205 -2.72 6.96 9.27
CA VAL A 205 -3.76 6.81 8.25
C VAL A 205 -5.09 6.67 8.98
N THR A 206 -5.98 7.65 8.80
CA THR A 206 -7.30 7.66 9.43
C THR A 206 -8.27 6.68 8.79
N ALA A 207 -9.40 6.46 9.45
CA ALA A 207 -10.41 5.47 9.09
C ALA A 207 -10.79 5.52 7.59
N ASP A 208 -10.94 6.72 7.05
CA ASP A 208 -11.28 7.02 5.67
C ASP A 208 -10.19 6.67 4.64
N GLY A 209 -8.94 6.55 5.08
CA GLY A 209 -7.77 6.29 4.25
C GLY A 209 -7.40 4.80 4.12
N TRP A 210 -7.97 3.91 4.93
CA TRP A 210 -7.60 2.49 4.89
C TRP A 210 -8.71 1.47 5.14
N ARG A 211 -9.78 1.81 5.88
CA ARG A 211 -10.79 0.82 6.31
C ARG A 211 -11.61 0.31 5.15
N VAL A 212 -12.03 1.20 4.26
CA VAL A 212 -12.78 0.84 3.05
C VAL A 212 -11.79 0.83 1.89
N PRO A 213 -11.70 -0.26 1.11
CA PRO A 213 -10.70 -0.39 0.05
C PRO A 213 -11.12 0.37 -1.20
N ILE A 214 -11.11 1.68 -1.12
CA ILE A 214 -11.43 2.54 -2.27
C ILE A 214 -10.18 2.61 -3.15
N LYS A 215 -10.35 2.62 -4.47
CA LYS A 215 -9.26 2.88 -5.41
C LYS A 215 -8.44 4.10 -4.98
N GLY A 216 -7.14 3.89 -4.75
CA GLY A 216 -6.19 4.92 -4.30
C GLY A 216 -5.94 4.96 -2.79
N THR A 217 -6.62 4.16 -1.95
CA THR A 217 -6.29 4.10 -0.50
C THR A 217 -4.88 3.61 -0.24
N ASP A 218 -4.37 2.71 -1.09
CA ASP A 218 -2.99 2.25 -1.00
C ASP A 218 -1.99 3.39 -1.31
N CYS A 219 -2.33 4.32 -2.21
CA CYS A 219 -1.58 5.56 -2.40
C CYS A 219 -1.58 6.43 -1.14
N VAL A 220 -2.72 6.59 -0.46
CA VAL A 220 -2.81 7.33 0.83
C VAL A 220 -1.88 6.69 1.86
N VAL A 221 -1.92 5.36 2.01
CA VAL A 221 -1.09 4.63 2.97
C VAL A 221 0.39 4.81 2.68
N TYR A 222 0.80 4.84 1.40
CA TYR A 222 2.19 5.16 1.08
C TYR A 222 2.51 6.62 1.36
N HIS A 223 1.73 7.55 0.81
CA HIS A 223 1.96 9.00 0.89
C HIS A 223 2.05 9.48 2.35
N GLU A 224 1.00 9.19 3.12
CA GLU A 224 0.81 9.63 4.51
C GLU A 224 1.31 8.61 5.54
N GLY A 225 1.84 7.47 5.11
CA GLY A 225 2.38 6.46 6.02
C GLY A 225 3.89 6.31 5.93
N VAL A 226 4.46 6.43 4.72
CA VAL A 226 5.87 6.17 4.46
C VAL A 226 6.56 7.34 3.74
N GLY A 227 5.93 7.92 2.71
CA GLY A 227 6.53 8.96 1.87
C GLY A 227 6.99 10.16 2.66
N HIS A 228 6.07 10.82 3.38
CA HIS A 228 6.43 11.92 4.29
C HIS A 228 7.30 11.47 5.48
N ALA A 229 7.18 10.21 5.93
CA ALA A 229 7.97 9.66 7.03
C ALA A 229 9.46 9.48 6.66
N ILE A 230 9.77 9.34 5.37
CA ILE A 230 11.14 9.40 4.82
C ILE A 230 11.50 10.79 4.28
N GLY A 231 10.69 11.80 4.59
CA GLY A 231 10.94 13.21 4.30
C GLY A 231 10.56 13.68 2.90
N LEU A 232 9.95 12.84 2.05
CA LEU A 232 9.54 13.27 0.72
C LEU A 232 8.51 14.40 0.81
N PRO A 233 8.72 15.56 0.16
CA PRO A 233 7.71 16.61 0.09
C PRO A 233 6.66 16.29 -0.99
N HIS A 234 5.60 17.08 -1.06
CA HIS A 234 4.80 17.15 -2.30
C HIS A 234 5.67 17.67 -3.45
N PRO A 235 5.44 17.21 -4.69
CA PRO A 235 6.12 17.78 -5.85
C PRO A 235 5.60 19.18 -6.15
N GLU A 236 6.48 20.02 -6.69
CA GLU A 236 6.15 21.38 -7.11
C GLU A 236 6.53 21.57 -8.59
N PRO A 237 5.55 21.77 -9.50
CA PRO A 237 4.11 21.83 -9.24
C PRO A 237 3.52 20.48 -8.86
N ILE A 238 2.37 20.50 -8.17
CA ILE A 238 1.62 19.28 -7.83
C ILE A 238 1.27 18.50 -9.11
N ASP A 239 1.49 17.19 -9.10
CA ASP A 239 1.24 16.30 -10.23
C ASP A 239 0.46 15.04 -9.80
N ASN A 240 0.43 14.02 -10.66
CA ASN A 240 -0.29 12.76 -10.42
C ASN A 240 0.60 11.64 -9.83
N SER A 241 1.80 11.97 -9.32
CA SER A 241 2.66 11.02 -8.61
C SER A 241 2.04 10.60 -7.26
N VAL A 242 2.61 9.58 -6.61
CA VAL A 242 2.16 9.10 -5.29
C VAL A 242 2.27 10.20 -4.23
N MET A 243 3.28 11.08 -4.34
CA MET A 243 3.46 12.23 -3.47
C MET A 243 2.63 13.44 -3.91
N GLY A 244 1.88 13.33 -5.01
CA GLY A 244 0.92 14.32 -5.48
C GLY A 244 -0.51 13.80 -5.35
N LEU A 245 -1.24 13.75 -6.47
CA LEU A 245 -2.67 13.47 -6.54
C LEU A 245 -3.01 12.01 -6.89
N ALA A 246 -2.05 11.06 -6.90
CA ALA A 246 -2.29 9.69 -7.36
C ALA A 246 -3.51 9.00 -6.72
N GLN A 247 -3.78 9.26 -5.43
CA GLN A 247 -4.94 8.72 -4.71
C GLN A 247 -6.29 9.05 -5.38
N TYR A 248 -6.34 10.09 -6.20
CA TYR A 248 -7.52 10.52 -6.96
C TYR A 248 -7.52 10.04 -8.41
N VAL A 249 -6.45 9.40 -8.86
CA VAL A 249 -6.26 8.98 -10.25
C VAL A 249 -6.40 7.46 -10.35
N ASP A 250 -5.53 6.69 -9.69
CA ASP A 250 -5.46 5.24 -9.82
C ASP A 250 -4.89 4.59 -8.54
N SER A 251 -4.80 3.25 -8.53
CA SER A 251 -4.19 2.46 -7.45
C SER A 251 -2.66 2.54 -7.47
N ILE A 252 -2.01 2.21 -6.35
CA ILE A 252 -0.55 2.41 -6.18
C ILE A 252 0.32 1.66 -7.19
N ASN A 253 -0.16 0.57 -7.78
CA ASN A 253 0.57 -0.14 -8.84
C ASN A 253 0.71 0.67 -10.15
N LYS A 254 -0.06 1.74 -10.33
CA LYS A 254 0.08 2.65 -11.47
C LYS A 254 0.65 4.02 -11.11
N ALA A 255 0.81 4.30 -9.82
CA ALA A 255 1.47 5.50 -9.33
C ALA A 255 2.99 5.42 -9.54
N TRP A 256 3.71 6.51 -9.27
CA TRP A 256 5.19 6.58 -9.29
C TRP A 256 5.68 7.63 -8.28
N ILE A 257 6.98 7.63 -7.99
CA ILE A 257 7.68 8.74 -7.30
C ILE A 257 8.51 9.50 -8.34
N ASN A 258 8.50 10.83 -8.30
CA ASN A 258 9.23 11.62 -9.27
C ASN A 258 10.74 11.35 -9.21
N ASN A 259 11.38 11.36 -10.37
CA ASN A 259 12.81 11.07 -10.46
C ASN A 259 13.65 12.06 -9.64
N ASP A 260 13.31 13.36 -9.65
CA ASP A 260 14.04 14.37 -8.87
C ASP A 260 13.91 14.12 -7.35
N GLN A 261 12.75 13.68 -6.89
CA GLN A 261 12.54 13.27 -5.51
C GLN A 261 13.40 12.04 -5.15
N LYS A 262 13.40 11.01 -6.01
CA LYS A 262 14.24 9.82 -5.82
C LYS A 262 15.73 10.16 -5.81
N LEU A 263 16.17 10.99 -6.76
CA LEU A 263 17.55 11.47 -6.86
C LEU A 263 17.98 12.23 -5.60
N ALA A 264 17.10 13.07 -5.04
CA ALA A 264 17.34 13.79 -3.80
C ALA A 264 17.51 12.85 -2.58
N LEU A 265 16.90 11.67 -2.62
CA LEU A 265 17.12 10.61 -1.62
C LEU A 265 18.43 9.84 -1.86
N GLY A 266 19.14 10.06 -2.97
CA GLY A 266 20.37 9.31 -3.31
C GLY A 266 20.14 8.07 -4.19
N TRP A 267 18.95 7.93 -4.81
CA TRP A 267 18.66 6.85 -5.75
C TRP A 267 19.60 6.93 -6.96
N LYS A 268 20.15 5.80 -7.37
CA LYS A 268 20.94 5.70 -8.60
C LYS A 268 20.02 5.23 -9.73
N PRO A 269 19.78 6.03 -10.78
CA PRO A 269 18.86 5.65 -11.84
C PRO A 269 19.20 4.29 -12.47
N SER A 270 18.20 3.45 -12.60
CA SER A 270 18.25 2.15 -13.26
C SER A 270 16.90 1.87 -13.93
N GLU A 271 16.87 0.84 -14.79
CA GLU A 271 15.65 0.47 -15.50
C GLU A 271 14.67 -0.21 -14.54
N ILE A 272 13.53 0.44 -14.27
CA ILE A 272 12.47 -0.12 -13.44
C ILE A 272 11.76 -1.23 -14.21
N ASN A 273 11.81 -2.46 -13.67
CA ASN A 273 11.09 -3.58 -14.24
C ASN A 273 9.57 -3.45 -14.03
N ASN A 274 8.86 -3.02 -15.08
CA ASN A 274 7.40 -2.95 -15.10
C ASN A 274 6.71 -4.22 -15.62
N ASN A 275 7.49 -5.25 -15.98
CA ASN A 275 7.00 -6.52 -16.50
C ASN A 275 6.78 -7.56 -15.40
N ASN A 276 6.13 -7.15 -14.31
CA ASN A 276 5.86 -7.99 -13.15
C ASN A 276 4.35 -8.03 -12.83
N LEU A 277 3.95 -8.96 -11.97
CA LEU A 277 2.54 -9.18 -11.66
C LEU A 277 1.93 -7.99 -10.91
N PHE A 278 2.66 -7.37 -9.99
CA PHE A 278 2.21 -6.18 -9.25
C PHE A 278 1.81 -5.04 -10.17
N THR A 279 2.60 -4.75 -11.21
CA THR A 279 2.32 -3.67 -12.17
C THR A 279 1.21 -4.05 -13.15
N GLN A 280 1.18 -5.30 -13.64
CA GLN A 280 0.31 -5.69 -14.76
C GLN A 280 -1.01 -6.35 -14.34
N PHE A 281 -1.18 -6.77 -13.08
CA PHE A 281 -2.46 -7.26 -12.59
C PHE A 281 -3.41 -6.08 -12.38
N GLU A 282 -4.58 -6.13 -13.01
CA GLU A 282 -5.58 -5.08 -12.92
C GLU A 282 -6.93 -5.68 -12.56
N VAL A 283 -7.69 -4.94 -11.75
CA VAL A 283 -9.07 -5.27 -11.42
C VAL A 283 -9.93 -4.03 -11.57
N SER A 284 -11.11 -4.21 -12.14
CA SER A 284 -12.11 -3.15 -12.34
C SER A 284 -13.50 -3.74 -12.24
N HIS A 285 -14.52 -2.88 -12.27
CA HIS A 285 -15.90 -3.30 -12.41
C HIS A 285 -16.62 -2.53 -13.54
N SER A 286 -17.68 -3.13 -14.07
CA SER A 286 -18.52 -2.54 -15.10
C SER A 286 -20.01 -2.82 -14.83
N PRO A 287 -20.91 -1.83 -14.98
CA PRO A 287 -20.62 -0.42 -15.29
C PRO A 287 -19.89 0.28 -14.15
N THR A 288 -19.09 1.31 -14.45
CA THR A 288 -18.37 2.12 -13.44
C THR A 288 -19.31 2.86 -12.49
N LYS A 289 -20.51 3.20 -12.96
CA LYS A 289 -21.58 3.83 -12.16
C LYS A 289 -22.82 2.93 -12.19
N PRO A 290 -22.85 1.85 -11.38
CA PRO A 290 -23.98 0.93 -11.38
C PRO A 290 -25.24 1.52 -10.75
N SER A 291 -26.38 1.23 -11.38
CA SER A 291 -27.73 1.49 -10.87
C SER A 291 -28.31 0.26 -10.17
N ALA A 292 -29.44 0.43 -9.46
CA ALA A 292 -30.10 -0.65 -8.75
C ALA A 292 -30.66 -1.78 -9.63
N THR A 293 -30.71 -1.57 -10.96
CA THR A 293 -31.15 -2.57 -11.94
C THR A 293 -30.00 -3.24 -12.68
N ASP A 294 -28.78 -2.72 -12.54
CA ASP A 294 -27.63 -3.25 -13.26
C ASP A 294 -27.05 -4.48 -12.57
N SER A 295 -26.72 -5.50 -13.36
CA SER A 295 -25.76 -6.52 -12.93
C SER A 295 -24.35 -5.94 -13.05
N VAL A 296 -23.51 -6.14 -12.04
CA VAL A 296 -22.12 -5.64 -12.04
C VAL A 296 -21.16 -6.77 -12.39
N GLN A 297 -20.27 -6.52 -13.34
CA GLN A 297 -19.18 -7.43 -13.69
C GLN A 297 -17.91 -6.98 -12.99
N ILE A 298 -17.33 -7.83 -12.14
CA ILE A 298 -15.93 -7.67 -11.71
C ILE A 298 -15.05 -8.29 -12.80
N ILE A 299 -14.05 -7.54 -13.25
CA ILE A 299 -13.16 -7.91 -14.35
C ILE A 299 -11.73 -7.84 -13.84
N ALA A 300 -11.03 -8.97 -13.88
CA ALA A 300 -9.61 -9.04 -13.58
C ALA A 300 -8.81 -9.36 -14.84
N THR A 301 -7.78 -8.58 -15.13
CA THR A 301 -6.89 -8.75 -16.27
C THR A 301 -5.49 -9.06 -15.76
N PHE A 302 -4.83 -10.08 -16.34
CA PHE A 302 -3.48 -10.45 -15.95
C PHE A 302 -2.65 -10.98 -17.14
N PRO A 303 -1.32 -10.93 -17.04
CA PRO A 303 -0.44 -11.17 -18.20
C PRO A 303 -0.51 -12.59 -18.75
N LYS A 304 -0.29 -12.73 -20.06
CA LYS A 304 -0.34 -14.02 -20.77
C LYS A 304 0.75 -15.00 -20.32
N GLN A 305 1.90 -14.46 -19.93
CA GLN A 305 3.04 -15.23 -19.41
C GLN A 305 2.81 -15.74 -17.98
N THR A 306 1.78 -15.25 -17.29
CA THR A 306 1.47 -15.67 -15.92
C THR A 306 0.92 -17.08 -15.92
N LYS A 307 1.72 -18.02 -15.44
CA LYS A 307 1.25 -19.37 -15.09
C LYS A 307 0.54 -19.30 -13.74
N TRP A 308 -0.79 -19.37 -13.76
CA TRP A 308 -1.61 -19.17 -12.58
C TRP A 308 -2.15 -20.49 -12.03
N LYS A 309 -2.15 -20.60 -10.70
CA LYS A 309 -2.70 -21.73 -9.94
C LYS A 309 -4.15 -21.51 -9.55
N SER A 310 -4.49 -20.29 -9.13
CA SER A 310 -5.87 -19.92 -8.80
C SER A 310 -6.13 -18.43 -8.95
N ILE A 311 -7.34 -18.08 -9.36
CA ILE A 311 -7.88 -16.73 -9.32
C ILE A 311 -9.25 -16.77 -8.65
N ARG A 312 -9.49 -15.88 -7.69
CA ARG A 312 -10.73 -15.88 -6.88
C ARG A 312 -11.16 -14.45 -6.61
N ALA A 313 -12.47 -14.24 -6.54
CA ALA A 313 -13.04 -12.99 -6.08
C ALA A 313 -13.88 -13.22 -4.84
N GLU A 314 -13.87 -12.24 -3.94
CA GLU A 314 -14.71 -12.21 -2.74
C GLU A 314 -15.37 -10.83 -2.63
N ILE A 315 -16.58 -10.79 -2.08
CA ILE A 315 -17.35 -9.56 -1.87
C ILE A 315 -17.69 -9.36 -0.40
N GLN A 316 -17.86 -8.10 -0.02
CA GLN A 316 -18.28 -7.66 1.31
C GLN A 316 -19.37 -6.60 1.17
N GLN A 317 -20.50 -6.78 1.85
CA GLN A 317 -21.68 -5.90 1.76
C GLN A 317 -21.77 -4.89 2.91
N ALA A 318 -21.03 -5.11 3.99
CA ALA A 318 -20.88 -4.17 5.10
C ALA A 318 -19.48 -4.26 5.70
N LEU A 319 -18.96 -3.14 6.23
CA LEU A 319 -17.60 -3.05 6.78
C LEU A 319 -17.27 -4.10 7.86
N ARG A 320 -18.27 -4.51 8.66
CA ARG A 320 -18.13 -5.49 9.74
C ARG A 320 -18.56 -6.91 9.34
N GLU A 321 -19.00 -7.11 8.11
CA GLU A 321 -19.33 -8.44 7.60
C GLU A 321 -18.09 -9.12 7.01
N PRO A 322 -18.00 -10.46 7.02
CA PRO A 322 -16.89 -11.16 6.37
C PRO A 322 -16.98 -11.05 4.84
N PHE A 323 -15.83 -11.12 4.18
CA PHE A 323 -15.77 -11.39 2.75
C PHE A 323 -16.36 -12.77 2.44
N ARG A 324 -17.11 -12.87 1.33
CA ARG A 324 -17.70 -14.12 0.83
C ARG A 324 -17.23 -14.37 -0.59
N GLN A 325 -16.72 -15.56 -0.84
CA GLN A 325 -16.30 -15.98 -2.17
C GLN A 325 -17.47 -15.96 -3.15
N ILE A 326 -17.20 -15.47 -4.35
CA ILE A 326 -18.10 -15.57 -5.51
C ILE A 326 -17.43 -16.41 -6.59
N GLU A 327 -18.23 -17.19 -7.31
CA GLU A 327 -17.72 -18.11 -8.32
C GLU A 327 -17.47 -17.39 -9.66
N PRO A 328 -16.34 -17.67 -10.33
CA PRO A 328 -16.04 -17.07 -11.63
C PRO A 328 -17.04 -17.56 -12.66
N VAL A 329 -17.49 -16.63 -13.50
CA VAL A 329 -18.39 -16.94 -14.61
C VAL A 329 -17.58 -17.43 -15.80
N GLU A 330 -16.42 -16.81 -16.05
CA GLU A 330 -15.62 -17.10 -17.25
C GLU A 330 -14.16 -16.68 -17.08
N ILE A 331 -13.25 -17.43 -17.71
CA ILE A 331 -11.86 -17.00 -17.94
C ILE A 331 -11.60 -17.08 -19.44
N THR A 332 -11.32 -15.94 -20.05
CA THR A 332 -11.08 -15.80 -21.48
C THR A 332 -9.64 -15.41 -21.75
N LYS A 333 -9.10 -15.86 -22.88
CA LYS A 333 -7.78 -15.46 -23.38
C LYS A 333 -7.96 -14.30 -24.37
N HIS A 334 -7.17 -13.25 -24.18
CA HIS A 334 -7.09 -12.08 -25.07
C HIS A 334 -5.69 -11.98 -25.67
N GLU A 335 -5.49 -11.05 -26.61
CA GLU A 335 -4.22 -10.86 -27.31
C GLU A 335 -3.04 -10.67 -26.33
N ASN A 336 -3.27 -9.83 -25.31
CA ASN A 336 -2.24 -9.38 -24.35
C ASN A 336 -2.32 -10.07 -22.97
N GLY A 337 -3.23 -11.02 -22.76
CA GLY A 337 -3.42 -11.58 -21.41
C GLY A 337 -4.58 -12.52 -21.26
N PHE A 338 -4.95 -12.74 -20.00
CA PHE A 338 -6.17 -13.43 -19.60
C PHE A 338 -7.11 -12.43 -18.93
N GLN A 339 -8.40 -12.73 -19.01
CA GLN A 339 -9.43 -11.97 -18.33
C GLN A 339 -10.38 -12.92 -17.60
N ALA A 340 -10.50 -12.75 -16.30
CA ALA A 340 -11.49 -13.43 -15.48
C ALA A 340 -12.66 -12.49 -15.17
N ARG A 341 -13.88 -13.03 -15.17
CA ARG A 341 -15.11 -12.28 -14.92
C ARG A 341 -15.96 -12.93 -13.85
N TRP A 342 -16.53 -12.10 -12.99
CA TRP A 342 -17.55 -12.48 -12.02
C TRP A 342 -18.76 -11.57 -12.16
N THR A 343 -19.96 -12.13 -12.09
CA THR A 343 -21.20 -11.36 -12.14
C THR A 343 -21.82 -11.25 -10.76
N ILE A 344 -22.08 -10.03 -10.33
CA ILE A 344 -22.88 -9.70 -9.15
C ILE A 344 -24.29 -9.35 -9.64
N PRO A 345 -25.34 -9.99 -9.10
CA PRO A 345 -26.71 -9.62 -9.45
C PRO A 345 -27.02 -8.18 -9.00
N PRO A 346 -28.10 -7.57 -9.52
CA PRO A 346 -28.50 -6.24 -9.09
C PRO A 346 -28.63 -6.13 -7.57
N ILE A 347 -28.08 -5.06 -7.02
CA ILE A 347 -28.11 -4.73 -5.59
C ILE A 347 -28.90 -3.45 -5.36
N GLY A 348 -29.49 -3.31 -4.17
CA GLY A 348 -30.43 -2.23 -3.87
C GLY A 348 -29.82 -0.84 -3.92
N LYS A 349 -30.65 0.17 -4.18
CA LYS A 349 -30.24 1.58 -4.11
C LYS A 349 -29.62 1.92 -2.75
N ASN A 350 -28.59 2.76 -2.77
CA ASN A 350 -27.79 3.18 -1.62
C ASN A 350 -26.99 2.06 -0.94
N GLN A 351 -26.92 0.86 -1.54
CA GLN A 351 -26.02 -0.18 -1.08
C GLN A 351 -24.61 0.04 -1.61
N SER A 352 -23.65 -0.46 -0.85
CA SER A 352 -22.22 -0.32 -1.05
C SER A 352 -21.60 -1.69 -1.01
N LEU A 353 -20.64 -1.94 -1.88
CA LEU A 353 -20.00 -3.25 -2.01
C LEU A 353 -18.51 -3.05 -2.18
N ALA A 354 -17.73 -3.69 -1.29
CA ALA A 354 -16.31 -3.88 -1.51
C ALA A 354 -16.07 -5.25 -2.12
N TYR A 355 -15.06 -5.37 -2.97
CA TYR A 355 -14.62 -6.64 -3.50
C TYR A 355 -13.10 -6.74 -3.45
N ARG A 356 -12.59 -7.97 -3.42
CA ARG A 356 -11.18 -8.26 -3.59
C ARG A 356 -10.99 -9.40 -4.57
N VAL A 357 -9.98 -9.31 -5.41
CA VAL A 357 -9.59 -10.39 -6.33
C VAL A 357 -8.15 -10.77 -6.04
N ARG A 358 -7.93 -12.06 -5.80
CA ARG A 358 -6.62 -12.64 -5.52
C ARG A 358 -6.19 -13.58 -6.64
N LEU A 359 -4.99 -13.37 -7.14
CA LEU A 359 -4.31 -14.19 -8.12
C LEU A 359 -3.12 -14.88 -7.44
N THR A 360 -2.98 -16.19 -7.62
CA THR A 360 -1.83 -16.97 -7.14
C THR A 360 -1.20 -17.68 -8.32
N THR A 361 0.11 -17.51 -8.49
CA THR A 361 0.87 -18.17 -9.55
C THR A 361 1.26 -19.60 -9.17
N GLU A 362 1.64 -20.41 -10.16
CA GLU A 362 2.22 -21.74 -9.91
C GLU A 362 3.53 -21.66 -9.10
N ALA A 363 4.27 -20.56 -9.25
CA ALA A 363 5.49 -20.28 -8.50
C ALA A 363 5.23 -19.80 -7.06
N GLY A 364 3.97 -19.62 -6.67
CA GLY A 364 3.58 -19.17 -5.33
C GLY A 364 3.55 -17.66 -5.13
N GLU A 365 3.87 -16.87 -6.17
CA GLU A 365 3.66 -15.41 -6.14
C GLU A 365 2.16 -15.11 -6.01
N GLN A 366 1.82 -14.09 -5.23
CA GLN A 366 0.44 -13.68 -5.00
C GLN A 366 0.30 -12.18 -5.27
N GLU A 367 -0.74 -11.82 -6.02
CA GLU A 367 -1.23 -10.46 -6.11
C GLU A 367 -2.70 -10.37 -5.74
N GLU A 368 -3.06 -9.22 -5.21
CA GLU A 368 -4.39 -8.96 -4.70
C GLU A 368 -4.73 -7.48 -4.96
N ILE A 369 -5.95 -7.23 -5.42
CA ILE A 369 -6.48 -5.87 -5.57
C ILE A 369 -7.85 -5.84 -4.91
N TRP A 370 -8.05 -4.84 -4.06
CA TRP A 370 -9.32 -4.54 -3.42
C TRP A 370 -9.87 -3.28 -4.06
N ASP A 371 -11.19 -3.21 -4.17
CA ASP A 371 -11.87 -2.04 -4.72
C ASP A 371 -13.31 -1.99 -4.17
N TYR A 372 -14.03 -0.94 -4.52
CA TYR A 372 -15.33 -0.60 -3.94
C TYR A 372 -16.22 0.13 -4.95
N PHE A 373 -17.52 -0.12 -4.88
CA PHE A 373 -18.52 0.69 -5.59
C PHE A 373 -19.80 0.89 -4.78
N LYS A 374 -20.56 1.92 -5.16
CA LYS A 374 -21.83 2.26 -4.52
C LYS A 374 -22.94 2.45 -5.55
N ILE A 375 -24.10 1.87 -5.26
CA ILE A 375 -25.33 2.08 -6.04
C ILE A 375 -25.99 3.37 -5.61
N ARG A 376 -25.98 4.37 -6.48
CA ARG A 376 -26.55 5.69 -6.18
C ARG A 376 -27.93 5.88 -6.80
N GLU A 377 -28.17 5.25 -7.93
CA GLU A 377 -29.38 5.44 -8.76
C GLU A 377 -30.37 4.30 -8.59
#